data_AF-A0A914RBV3-F1
#
_entry.id   AF-A0A914RBV3-F1
#
_cell.length_a   1.000
_cell.length_b   1.000
_cell.length_c   1.000
_cell.angle_alpha   90.00
_cell.angle_beta   90.00
_cell.angle_gamma   90.00
#
_symmetry.space_group_name_H-M   'P 1'
#
loop_
_entity.id
_entity.type
_entity.pdbx_description
1 polymer ?
#
loop_
_entity_poly.entity_id
_entity_poly.type
_entity_poly.pdbx_seq_one_letter_code
_entity_poly.pdbx_strand_id
1 'polypeptide(L)'
;MSSNNFDASKCGTQKRCINIPNNCQNGGNCQYQISYAPAGDGKSMIIELYGRRDSPSMQYVAIGFSTDTQMGNEPVAACIVTPNGQVQLSYSFNQEGRRNVPLGPINPSDSQLLSSSVTPNSIYCKFSQSIVPTTNQALPNLQRAYNLLLARGPIQANGQLGRHTDRQALSTMTSMAQ
;
A
#
# COMPACT_ATOMS: atom_id res chain seq x y z
N MET A 1 -13.96 7.33 -20.06
CA MET A 1 -12.93 7.77 -19.10
C MET A 1 -12.92 6.78 -17.96
N SER A 2 -11.82 6.06 -17.72
CA SER A 2 -11.74 5.04 -16.68
C SER A 2 -11.81 5.72 -15.31
N SER A 3 -12.89 5.50 -14.57
CA SER A 3 -13.03 5.98 -13.19
C SER A 3 -11.97 5.32 -12.32
N ASN A 4 -11.03 6.11 -11.84
CA ASN A 4 -10.11 5.68 -10.81
C ASN A 4 -10.88 5.56 -9.49
N ASN A 5 -10.81 4.40 -8.83
CA ASN A 5 -11.52 4.17 -7.56
C ASN A 5 -10.85 4.86 -6.36
N PHE A 6 -9.68 5.48 -6.57
CA PHE A 6 -9.06 6.35 -5.58
C PHE A 6 -9.93 7.58 -5.31
N ASP A 7 -10.39 7.73 -4.07
CA ASP A 7 -11.13 8.92 -3.67
C ASP A 7 -10.16 10.09 -3.46
N ALA A 8 -10.21 11.12 -4.29
CA ALA A 8 -9.41 12.34 -4.07
C ALA A 8 -10.16 13.39 -3.23
N SER A 9 -11.40 13.12 -2.83
CA SER A 9 -12.15 14.03 -1.99
C SER A 9 -11.44 14.22 -0.66
N LYS A 10 -11.48 15.45 -0.14
CA LYS A 10 -10.93 15.83 1.17
C LYS A 10 -9.40 15.67 1.32
N CYS A 11 -8.68 15.46 0.21
CA CYS A 11 -7.23 15.58 0.19
C CYS A 11 -6.80 16.98 0.66
N GLY A 12 -5.84 17.04 1.58
CA GLY A 12 -5.32 18.29 2.14
C GLY A 12 -6.16 18.89 3.28
N THR A 13 -7.36 18.35 3.55
CA THR A 13 -8.23 18.82 4.65
C THR A 13 -8.43 17.74 5.71
N GLN A 14 -9.05 16.61 5.35
CA GLN A 14 -9.31 15.49 6.27
C GLN A 14 -8.42 14.28 5.97
N LYS A 15 -7.79 14.27 4.80
CA LYS A 15 -7.01 13.15 4.29
C LYS A 15 -5.68 13.64 3.74
N ARG A 16 -4.61 12.94 4.07
CA ARG A 16 -3.32 13.12 3.37
C ARG A 16 -3.36 12.32 2.10
N CYS A 17 -2.95 12.94 0.99
CA CYS A 17 -2.91 12.32 -0.31
C CYS A 17 -1.56 12.54 -0.95
N ILE A 18 -1.02 11.49 -1.52
CA ILE A 18 0.26 11.47 -2.21
C ILE A 18 0.00 10.93 -3.61
N ASN A 19 0.51 11.63 -4.61
CA ASN A 19 0.31 11.33 -6.01
C ASN A 19 1.66 11.28 -6.69
N ILE A 20 1.96 10.20 -7.42
CA ILE A 20 3.23 10.02 -8.10
C ILE A 20 2.99 9.80 -9.60
N PRO A 21 3.56 10.63 -10.49
CA PRO A 21 4.28 11.86 -10.19
C PRO A 21 3.38 12.92 -9.53
N ASN A 22 3.99 13.91 -8.88
CA ASN A 22 3.26 15.01 -8.24
C ASN A 22 2.27 15.64 -9.23
N ASN A 23 1.08 16.02 -8.74
CA ASN A 23 0.01 16.68 -9.51
C ASN A 23 -0.68 15.84 -10.60
N CYS A 24 -0.56 14.51 -10.60
CA CYS A 24 -1.28 13.67 -11.56
C CYS A 24 -2.83 13.58 -11.31
N GLN A 25 -3.36 14.19 -10.24
CA GLN A 25 -4.78 14.29 -9.95
C GLN A 25 -5.46 15.41 -10.76
N ASN A 26 -5.81 15.13 -12.01
CA ASN A 26 -6.80 15.82 -12.87
C ASN A 26 -6.73 15.21 -14.29
N GLY A 27 -7.20 13.96 -14.44
CA GLY A 27 -7.10 13.21 -15.70
C GLY A 27 -5.70 12.68 -16.03
N GLY A 28 -4.76 12.73 -15.07
CA GLY A 28 -3.36 12.34 -15.26
C GLY A 28 -3.06 10.85 -15.09
N ASN A 29 -1.98 10.42 -15.72
CA ASN A 29 -1.42 9.06 -15.69
C ASN A 29 -0.67 8.78 -14.38
N CYS A 30 -1.34 8.86 -13.23
CA CYS A 30 -0.72 8.51 -11.94
C CYS A 30 -0.13 7.09 -11.98
N GLN A 31 1.12 6.94 -11.56
CA GLN A 31 1.76 5.64 -11.34
C GLN A 31 1.34 5.06 -9.99
N TYR A 32 1.37 5.92 -8.97
CA TYR A 32 0.93 5.57 -7.63
C TYR A 32 0.05 6.68 -7.06
N GLN A 33 -0.93 6.28 -6.26
CA GLN A 33 -1.59 7.20 -5.35
C GLN A 33 -1.78 6.52 -4.00
N ILE A 34 -1.53 7.28 -2.95
CA ILE A 34 -1.77 6.85 -1.58
C ILE A 34 -2.65 7.90 -0.95
N SER A 35 -3.60 7.46 -0.14
CA SER A 35 -4.16 8.35 0.85
C SER A 35 -4.34 7.67 2.18
N TYR A 36 -4.30 8.47 3.24
CA TYR A 36 -4.55 7.99 4.59
C TYR A 36 -5.24 9.05 5.44
N ALA A 37 -6.18 8.60 6.27
CA ALA A 37 -6.93 9.42 7.22
C ALA A 37 -7.32 8.57 8.44
N PRO A 38 -7.47 9.17 9.63
CA PRO A 38 -8.02 8.46 10.79
C PRO A 38 -9.39 7.86 10.46
N ALA A 39 -9.62 6.64 10.92
CA ALA A 39 -10.95 6.05 10.94
C ALA A 39 -11.80 6.69 12.06
N GLY A 40 -13.12 6.56 11.97
CA GLY A 40 -14.04 7.12 12.97
C GLY A 40 -13.96 6.46 14.36
N ASP A 41 -13.20 5.36 14.49
CA ASP A 41 -12.98 4.64 15.76
C ASP A 41 -11.87 5.23 16.64
N GLY A 42 -11.10 6.19 16.11
CA GLY A 42 -9.96 6.82 16.79
C GLY A 42 -8.75 5.90 17.04
N LYS A 43 -8.76 4.67 16.51
CA LYS A 43 -7.73 3.65 16.75
C LYS A 43 -7.13 3.10 15.46
N SER A 44 -7.77 3.34 14.32
CA SER A 44 -7.35 2.83 13.02
C SER A 44 -7.13 3.96 12.03
N MET A 45 -6.39 3.66 10.97
CA MET A 45 -6.25 4.48 9.77
C MET A 45 -6.99 3.81 8.62
N ILE A 46 -7.67 4.60 7.80
CA ILE A 46 -8.16 4.19 6.48
C ILE A 46 -7.07 4.54 5.47
N ILE A 47 -6.56 3.54 4.77
CA ILE A 47 -5.50 3.68 3.78
C ILE A 47 -6.05 3.26 2.41
N GLU A 48 -5.83 4.10 1.40
CA GLU A 48 -6.07 3.77 0.00
C GLU A 48 -4.75 3.67 -0.73
N LEU A 49 -4.58 2.60 -1.50
CA LEU A 49 -3.41 2.37 -2.32
C LEU A 49 -3.84 2.06 -3.75
N TYR A 50 -3.37 2.89 -4.67
CA TYR A 50 -3.54 2.73 -6.10
C TYR A 50 -2.18 2.53 -6.76
N GLY A 51 -2.11 1.59 -7.69
CA GLY A 51 -0.99 1.42 -8.61
C GLY A 51 -1.49 1.23 -10.03
N ARG A 52 -0.90 1.96 -10.98
CA ARG A 52 -1.14 1.72 -12.41
C ARG A 52 -0.61 0.35 -12.82
N ARG A 53 -1.28 -0.29 -13.76
CA ARG A 53 -0.84 -1.53 -14.40
C ARG A 53 -0.48 -1.22 -15.84
N ASP A 54 0.80 -1.30 -16.15
CA ASP A 54 1.30 -1.13 -17.52
C ASP A 54 1.30 -2.47 -18.29
N SER A 55 1.06 -3.59 -17.58
CA SER A 55 1.00 -4.94 -18.14
C SER A 55 0.18 -5.86 -17.22
N PRO A 56 -0.45 -6.93 -17.73
CA PRO A 56 -1.07 -7.98 -16.91
C PRO A 56 -0.11 -8.64 -15.90
N SER A 57 1.20 -8.62 -16.20
CA SER A 57 2.26 -9.10 -15.30
C SER A 57 2.43 -8.25 -14.04
N MET A 58 1.91 -7.02 -14.01
CA MET A 58 1.82 -6.25 -12.77
C MET A 58 0.65 -6.78 -11.95
N GLN A 59 0.98 -7.53 -10.90
CA GLN A 59 0.05 -8.28 -10.08
C GLN A 59 0.03 -7.79 -8.63
N TYR A 60 0.88 -6.85 -8.24
CA TYR A 60 0.75 -6.18 -6.95
C TYR A 60 1.13 -4.70 -6.99
N VAL A 61 0.60 -3.96 -6.00
CA VAL A 61 1.09 -2.65 -5.57
C VAL A 61 1.31 -2.70 -4.06
N ALA A 62 2.39 -2.10 -3.54
CA ALA A 62 2.78 -2.22 -2.14
C ALA A 62 3.33 -0.91 -1.55
N ILE A 63 3.24 -0.81 -0.22
CA ILE A 63 3.88 0.22 0.62
C ILE A 63 4.79 -0.50 1.62
N GLY A 64 6.09 -0.19 1.59
CA GLY A 64 7.04 -0.49 2.65
C GLY A 64 7.17 0.70 3.60
N PHE A 65 7.20 0.44 4.90
CA PHE A 65 7.29 1.45 5.95
C PHE A 65 8.71 1.44 6.53
N SER A 66 9.63 2.12 5.86
CA SER A 66 11.06 2.04 6.15
C SER A 66 11.56 3.19 7.01
N THR A 67 12.64 2.94 7.76
CA THR A 67 13.38 3.98 8.49
C THR A 67 14.42 4.69 7.63
N ASP A 68 14.67 4.19 6.41
CA ASP A 68 15.53 4.80 5.40
C ASP A 68 14.86 4.77 4.02
N THR A 69 15.56 5.18 2.96
CA THR A 69 15.03 5.18 1.59
C THR A 69 15.32 3.89 0.83
N GLN A 70 15.70 2.81 1.52
CA GLN A 70 16.11 1.53 0.93
C GLN A 70 15.23 0.38 1.42
N MET A 71 15.02 -0.59 0.53
CA MET A 71 14.40 -1.86 0.88
C MET A 71 15.41 -2.75 1.59
N GLY A 72 15.03 -3.33 2.73
CA GLY A 72 15.84 -4.33 3.42
C GLY A 72 15.57 -4.52 4.92
N ASN A 73 14.67 -3.76 5.53
CA ASN A 73 14.30 -3.95 6.93
C ASN A 73 12.98 -3.21 7.26
N GLU A 74 11.89 -3.59 6.59
CA GLU A 74 10.63 -2.88 6.73
C GLU A 74 9.41 -3.80 6.64
N PRO A 75 8.35 -3.53 7.42
CA PRO A 75 7.05 -4.13 7.19
C PRO A 75 6.43 -3.57 5.91
N VAL A 76 5.68 -4.42 5.22
CA VAL A 76 5.10 -4.14 3.90
C VAL A 76 3.62 -4.51 3.91
N ALA A 77 2.78 -3.59 3.45
CA ALA A 77 1.40 -3.85 3.06
C ALA A 77 1.32 -3.89 1.53
N ALA A 78 0.67 -4.91 0.97
CA ALA A 78 0.54 -5.10 -0.47
C ALA A 78 -0.86 -5.52 -0.88
N CYS A 79 -1.31 -5.00 -2.02
CA CYS A 79 -2.56 -5.39 -2.65
C CYS A 79 -2.23 -6.24 -3.87
N ILE A 80 -2.60 -7.51 -3.80
CA ILE A 80 -2.19 -8.56 -4.72
C ILE A 80 -3.38 -9.00 -5.55
N VAL A 81 -3.20 -9.09 -6.87
CA VAL A 81 -4.14 -9.70 -7.80
C VAL A 81 -3.95 -11.21 -7.77
N THR A 82 -4.98 -11.92 -7.33
CA THR A 82 -5.02 -13.38 -7.26
C THR A 82 -5.28 -14.01 -8.63
N PRO A 83 -5.04 -15.32 -8.81
CA PRO A 83 -5.31 -16.02 -10.06
C PRO A 83 -6.78 -15.94 -10.54
N ASN A 84 -7.74 -15.80 -9.62
CA ASN A 84 -9.15 -15.62 -9.95
C ASN A 84 -9.53 -14.15 -10.24
N GLY A 85 -8.55 -13.25 -10.37
CA GLY A 85 -8.79 -11.84 -10.72
C GLY A 85 -9.38 -11.01 -9.58
N GLN A 86 -9.21 -11.44 -8.33
CA GLN A 86 -9.60 -10.65 -7.16
C GLN A 86 -8.39 -9.92 -6.59
N VAL A 87 -8.62 -8.90 -5.75
CA VAL A 87 -7.54 -8.22 -5.02
C VAL A 87 -7.61 -8.62 -3.55
N GLN A 88 -6.48 -9.06 -3.02
CA GLN A 88 -6.30 -9.39 -1.60
C GLN A 88 -5.29 -8.45 -0.96
N LEU A 89 -5.53 -8.10 0.30
CA LEU A 89 -4.54 -7.44 1.15
C LEU A 89 -3.62 -8.49 1.74
N SER A 90 -2.32 -8.27 1.63
CA SER A 90 -1.28 -9.14 2.16
C SER A 90 -0.24 -8.32 2.90
N TYR A 91 0.34 -8.93 3.92
CA TYR A 91 1.42 -8.33 4.70
C TYR A 91 2.66 -9.19 4.65
N SER A 92 3.81 -8.53 4.65
CA SER A 92 5.13 -9.17 4.59
C SER A 92 6.16 -8.32 5.31
N PHE A 93 7.36 -8.85 5.49
CA PHE A 93 8.51 -8.12 6.00
C PHE A 93 9.67 -8.27 5.03
N ASN A 94 10.28 -7.14 4.64
CA ASN A 94 11.52 -7.14 3.87
C ASN A 94 12.70 -7.27 4.82
N GLN A 95 13.50 -8.30 4.63
CA GLN A 95 14.71 -8.58 5.40
C GLN A 95 15.97 -8.12 4.66
N GLU A 96 17.10 -8.16 5.37
CA GLU A 96 18.42 -7.89 4.80
C GLU A 96 18.64 -8.73 3.54
N GLY A 97 19.33 -8.16 2.56
CA GLY A 97 19.46 -8.78 1.24
C GLY A 97 18.22 -8.64 0.35
N ARG A 98 17.24 -7.80 0.72
CA ARG A 98 16.04 -7.46 -0.08
C ARG A 98 15.11 -8.65 -0.34
N ARG A 99 15.03 -9.55 0.64
CA ARG A 99 14.14 -10.71 0.61
C ARG A 99 12.81 -10.35 1.26
N ASN A 100 11.72 -10.53 0.52
CA ASN A 100 10.37 -10.39 1.06
C ASN A 100 9.93 -11.71 1.72
N VAL A 101 9.46 -11.63 2.96
CA VAL A 101 8.95 -12.77 3.72
C VAL A 101 7.48 -12.52 4.08
N PRO A 102 6.52 -13.29 3.54
CA PRO A 102 5.11 -13.14 3.89
C PRO A 102 4.87 -13.34 5.39
N LEU A 103 3.96 -12.54 5.95
CA LEU A 103 3.41 -12.80 7.27
C LEU A 103 2.29 -13.84 7.17
N GLY A 104 1.99 -14.48 8.31
CA GLY A 104 0.79 -15.30 8.45
C GLY A 104 -0.50 -14.45 8.40
N PRO A 105 -1.67 -15.10 8.60
CA PRO A 105 -2.95 -14.41 8.64
C PRO A 105 -2.95 -13.23 9.62
N ILE A 106 -3.49 -12.10 9.19
CA ILE A 106 -3.64 -10.90 10.02
C ILE A 106 -5.02 -10.91 10.67
N ASN A 107 -5.06 -10.60 11.97
CA ASN A 107 -6.33 -10.47 12.69
C ASN A 107 -7.12 -9.28 12.10
N PRO A 108 -8.42 -9.43 11.79
CA PRO A 108 -9.26 -8.32 11.36
C PRO A 108 -9.28 -7.12 12.31
N SER A 109 -8.99 -7.30 13.60
CA SER A 109 -8.83 -6.21 14.57
C SER A 109 -7.59 -5.35 14.33
N ASP A 110 -6.56 -5.88 13.65
CA ASP A 110 -5.35 -5.14 13.31
C ASP A 110 -5.38 -4.62 11.87
N SER A 111 -5.99 -5.34 10.93
CA SER A 111 -6.21 -4.82 9.57
C SER A 111 -7.27 -5.60 8.79
N GLN A 112 -8.03 -4.89 7.94
CA GLN A 112 -9.03 -5.49 7.08
C GLN A 112 -9.13 -4.77 5.73
N LEU A 113 -9.23 -5.54 4.64
CA LEU A 113 -9.61 -5.01 3.33
C LEU A 113 -11.07 -4.55 3.33
N LEU A 114 -11.32 -3.29 2.98
CA LEU A 114 -12.66 -2.68 3.00
C LEU A 114 -13.28 -2.64 1.61
N SER A 115 -12.49 -2.27 0.60
CA SER A 115 -12.90 -2.35 -0.80
C SER A 115 -11.67 -2.51 -1.68
N SER A 116 -11.87 -3.06 -2.88
CA SER A 116 -10.80 -3.26 -3.82
C SER A 116 -11.32 -3.32 -5.24
N SER A 117 -10.43 -3.13 -6.18
CA SER A 117 -10.75 -3.28 -7.59
C SER A 117 -9.48 -3.57 -8.38
N VAL A 118 -9.62 -4.36 -9.42
CA VAL A 118 -8.60 -4.53 -10.45
C VAL A 118 -9.23 -4.22 -11.79
N THR A 119 -8.50 -3.45 -12.61
CA THR A 119 -8.83 -3.21 -14.01
C THR A 119 -7.63 -3.62 -14.86
N PRO A 120 -7.74 -3.62 -16.20
CA PRO A 120 -6.56 -3.78 -17.05
C PRO A 120 -5.46 -2.75 -16.76
N ASN A 121 -5.83 -1.55 -16.28
CA ASN A 121 -4.94 -0.41 -16.11
C ASN A 121 -4.55 -0.11 -14.66
N SER A 122 -5.13 -0.80 -13.66
CA SER A 122 -4.89 -0.47 -12.26
C SER A 122 -5.16 -1.60 -11.27
N ILE A 123 -4.45 -1.55 -10.15
CA ILE A 123 -4.76 -2.25 -8.90
C ILE A 123 -5.12 -1.18 -7.88
N TYR A 124 -6.21 -1.37 -7.16
CA TYR A 124 -6.62 -0.51 -6.07
C TYR A 124 -7.13 -1.33 -4.89
N CYS A 125 -6.82 -0.87 -3.70
CA CYS A 125 -7.39 -1.35 -2.46
C CYS A 125 -7.55 -0.21 -1.46
N LYS A 126 -8.58 -0.34 -0.64
CA LYS A 126 -8.84 0.46 0.55
C LYS A 126 -8.91 -0.49 1.73
N PHE A 127 -8.18 -0.19 2.78
CA PHE A 127 -8.12 -1.04 3.96
C PHE A 127 -8.06 -0.22 5.23
N SER A 128 -8.54 -0.78 6.34
CA SER A 128 -8.27 -0.28 7.67
C SER A 128 -6.99 -0.93 8.19
N GLN A 129 -6.22 -0.18 8.99
CA GLN A 129 -5.14 -0.74 9.80
C GLN A 129 -5.11 -0.04 11.15
N SER A 130 -5.01 -0.81 12.22
CA SER A 130 -4.80 -0.29 13.57
C SER A 130 -3.53 0.57 13.63
N ILE A 131 -3.63 1.71 14.30
CA ILE A 131 -2.52 2.67 14.48
C ILE A 131 -1.38 1.99 15.24
N VAL A 132 -1.72 1.25 16.30
CA VAL A 132 -0.79 0.40 17.06
C VAL A 132 -1.31 -1.04 17.00
N PRO A 133 -0.73 -1.90 16.15
CA PRO A 133 -1.11 -3.31 16.08
C PRO A 133 -0.92 -4.01 17.42
N THR A 134 -1.90 -4.80 17.83
CA THR A 134 -1.92 -5.44 19.17
C THR A 134 -1.70 -6.95 19.11
N THR A 135 -2.08 -7.59 18.01
CA THR A 135 -1.98 -9.04 17.85
C THR A 135 -0.79 -9.44 16.97
N ASN A 136 -0.38 -8.56 16.05
CA ASN A 136 0.77 -8.81 15.18
C ASN A 136 1.75 -7.63 15.16
N GLN A 137 2.82 -7.74 15.94
CA GLN A 137 3.86 -6.70 16.06
C GLN A 137 4.73 -6.53 14.79
N ALA A 138 4.61 -7.42 13.81
CA ALA A 138 5.30 -7.28 12.52
C ALA A 138 4.55 -6.34 11.56
N LEU A 139 3.35 -5.88 11.91
CA LEU A 139 2.67 -4.80 11.20
C LEU A 139 3.28 -3.43 11.53
N PRO A 140 3.19 -2.43 10.63
CA PRO A 140 3.75 -1.12 10.89
C PRO A 140 2.97 -0.40 12.00
N ASN A 141 3.66 0.06 13.05
CA ASN A 141 3.11 1.01 14.01
C ASN A 141 3.04 2.40 13.36
N LEU A 142 1.83 2.86 13.04
CA LEU A 142 1.56 4.09 12.28
C LEU A 142 1.73 5.39 13.07
N GLN A 143 2.03 5.33 14.38
CA GLN A 143 2.46 6.49 15.17
C GLN A 143 3.93 6.85 14.91
N ARG A 144 4.72 5.90 14.40
CA ARG A 144 6.11 6.14 14.03
C ARG A 144 6.17 6.82 12.66
N ALA A 145 7.19 7.65 12.48
CA ALA A 145 7.47 8.24 11.18
C ALA A 145 8.25 7.25 10.31
N TYR A 146 7.84 7.10 9.04
CA TYR A 146 8.53 6.26 8.06
C TYR A 146 8.75 7.01 6.75
N ASN A 147 9.81 6.64 6.04
CA ASN A 147 9.85 6.79 4.59
C ASN A 147 8.90 5.75 3.98
N LEU A 148 8.09 6.17 3.01
CA LEU A 148 7.19 5.26 2.32
C LEU A 148 7.86 4.78 1.03
N LEU A 149 8.06 3.47 0.93
CA LEU A 149 8.63 2.82 -0.23
C LEU A 149 7.51 2.21 -1.06
N LEU A 150 7.24 2.76 -2.23
CA LEU A 150 6.22 2.26 -3.13
C LEU A 150 6.83 1.33 -4.15
N ALA A 151 6.13 0.24 -4.44
CA ALA A 151 6.56 -0.75 -5.40
C ALA A 151 5.38 -1.37 -6.12
N ARG A 152 5.56 -1.74 -7.39
CA ARG A 152 4.62 -2.58 -8.14
C ARG A 152 5.37 -3.59 -8.98
N GLY A 153 4.79 -4.77 -9.16
CA GLY A 153 5.49 -5.86 -9.82
C GLY A 153 4.70 -7.15 -9.96
N PRO A 154 5.37 -8.22 -10.40
CA PRO A 154 4.76 -9.53 -10.57
C PRO A 154 4.67 -10.29 -9.26
N ILE A 155 3.78 -11.30 -9.25
CA ILE A 155 3.75 -12.31 -8.21
C ILE A 155 4.52 -13.54 -8.70
N GLN A 156 5.31 -14.14 -7.82
CA GLN A 156 6.04 -15.37 -8.11
C GLN A 156 5.08 -16.57 -8.17
N ALA A 157 5.52 -17.67 -8.80
CA ALA A 157 4.71 -18.88 -8.91
C ALA A 157 4.28 -19.47 -7.53
N ASN A 158 5.05 -19.21 -6.48
CA ASN A 158 4.73 -19.61 -5.11
C ASN A 158 3.76 -18.64 -4.38
N GLY A 159 3.21 -17.64 -5.07
CA GLY A 159 2.27 -16.66 -4.51
C GLY A 159 2.92 -15.48 -3.78
N GLN A 160 4.25 -15.43 -3.68
CA GLN A 160 4.96 -14.35 -2.99
C GLN A 160 5.19 -13.14 -3.90
N LEU A 161 5.44 -11.98 -3.31
CA LEU A 161 5.84 -10.79 -4.05
C LEU A 161 7.13 -11.07 -4.81
N GLY A 162 7.10 -10.86 -6.12
CA GLY A 162 8.29 -10.89 -6.97
C GLY A 162 9.10 -9.62 -6.84
N ARG A 163 10.26 -9.58 -7.52
CA ARG A 163 11.03 -8.35 -7.64
C ARG A 163 10.21 -7.30 -8.37
N HIS A 164 10.01 -6.14 -7.74
CA HIS A 164 9.29 -5.02 -8.36
C HIS A 164 9.95 -4.59 -9.67
N THR A 165 9.14 -4.20 -10.64
CA THR A 165 9.61 -3.63 -11.91
C THR A 165 9.62 -2.11 -11.89
N ASP A 166 8.85 -1.50 -10.99
CA ASP A 166 8.81 -0.06 -10.75
C ASP A 166 8.75 0.23 -9.24
N ARG A 167 9.44 1.29 -8.81
CA ARG A 167 9.57 1.69 -7.40
C ARG A 167 9.71 3.19 -7.24
N GLN A 168 9.21 3.72 -6.11
CA GLN A 168 9.35 5.12 -5.72
C GLN A 168 9.64 5.20 -4.22
N ALA A 169 10.61 6.02 -3.81
CA ALA A 169 10.91 6.25 -2.40
C ALA A 169 10.50 7.66 -2.02
N LEU A 170 9.60 7.77 -1.04
CA LEU A 170 9.17 9.04 -0.47
C LEU A 170 10.03 9.33 0.76
N SER A 171 11.08 10.12 0.58
CA SER A 171 12.12 10.41 1.58
C SER A 171 11.67 11.40 2.67
N THR A 172 10.37 11.56 2.87
CA THR A 172 9.81 12.43 3.91
C THR A 172 9.24 11.55 5.00
N MET A 173 10.01 11.37 6.08
CA MET A 173 9.56 10.62 7.24
C MET A 173 8.26 11.23 7.78
N THR A 174 7.18 10.48 7.66
CA THR A 174 5.84 10.95 8.04
C THR A 174 5.18 9.93 8.94
N SER A 175 4.64 10.38 10.07
CA SER A 175 3.71 9.58 10.87
C SER A 175 2.33 9.67 10.21
N MET A 176 1.70 8.52 9.97
CA MET A 176 0.35 8.52 9.38
C MET A 176 -0.72 8.92 10.41
N ALA A 177 -0.46 8.68 11.70
CA ALA A 177 -1.41 8.94 12.79
C ALA A 177 -1.22 10.30 13.48
N GLN A 178 -0.49 11.25 12.87
CA GLN A 178 -0.25 12.60 13.39
C GLN A 178 -0.90 13.68 12.52
#